data_AF-A0A1S2V9Y4-F1
#
_entry.id   AF-A0A1S2V9Y4-F1
#
_cell.length_a   1.000
_cell.length_b   1.000
_cell.length_c   1.000
_cell.angle_alpha   90.00
_cell.angle_beta   90.00
_cell.angle_gamma   90.00
#
_symmetry.space_group_name_H-M   'P 1'
#
loop_
_entity.id
_entity.type
_entity.pdbx_description
1 polymer ?
#
loop_
_entity_poly.entity_id
_entity_poly.type
_entity_poly.pdbx_seq_one_letter_code
_entity_poly.pdbx_strand_id
1 'polypeptide(L)'
;MANPNKAIPSPRKYDKAFKGEALRMLDEGQSVAQVAKNLNVSEQLLHTWKHAHKKQIQKQVGNSELLAENERLKAQLRRAEMDRTAEAA
;
A
#
# COMPACT_ATOMS: atom_id res chain seq x y z
N MET A 1 -13.36 -11.31 44.48
CA MET A 1 -13.68 -10.24 43.52
C MET A 1 -12.89 -10.53 42.25
N ALA A 2 -13.54 -11.06 41.21
CA ALA A 2 -12.89 -11.40 39.95
C ALA A 2 -12.87 -10.14 39.07
N ASN A 3 -11.67 -9.65 38.72
CA ASN A 3 -11.49 -8.52 37.81
C ASN A 3 -11.63 -9.01 36.35
N PRO A 4 -12.68 -8.62 35.60
CA PRO A 4 -12.98 -9.19 34.30
C PRO A 4 -12.52 -8.28 33.16
N ASN A 5 -11.25 -7.88 33.12
CA ASN A 5 -10.74 -7.22 31.92
C ASN A 5 -9.23 -7.37 31.75
N LYS A 6 -8.81 -8.59 31.43
CA LYS A 6 -7.51 -8.80 30.77
C LYS A 6 -7.81 -9.18 29.34
N ALA A 7 -8.00 -8.17 28.49
CA ALA A 7 -8.06 -8.33 27.05
C ALA A 7 -6.87 -9.22 26.63
N ILE A 8 -7.18 -10.39 26.10
CA ILE A 8 -6.20 -11.36 25.64
C ILE A 8 -5.37 -10.65 24.57
N PRO A 9 -4.05 -10.41 24.76
CA PRO A 9 -3.28 -9.67 23.78
C PRO A 9 -3.19 -10.52 22.52
N SER A 10 -3.99 -10.13 21.52
CA SER A 10 -3.91 -10.60 20.14
C SER A 10 -2.44 -10.58 19.70
N PRO A 11 -1.99 -11.51 18.83
CA PRO A 11 -0.59 -11.76 18.59
C PRO A 11 0.08 -10.44 18.23
N ARG A 12 1.16 -10.11 18.95
CA ARG A 12 1.91 -8.83 18.88
C ARG A 12 2.38 -8.57 17.45
N LYS A 13 1.46 -8.11 16.59
CA LYS A 13 1.70 -7.66 15.23
C LYS A 13 1.80 -6.16 15.37
N TYR A 14 3.02 -5.65 15.26
CA TYR A 14 3.35 -4.23 15.28
C TYR A 14 2.24 -3.38 14.65
N ASP A 15 1.81 -2.35 15.38
CA ASP A 15 0.74 -1.46 14.94
C ASP A 15 1.11 -0.81 13.58
N LYS A 16 0.10 -0.50 12.76
CA LYS A 16 0.30 0.15 11.45
C LYS A 16 1.04 1.46 11.60
N ALA A 17 0.76 2.23 12.66
CA ALA A 17 1.47 3.46 12.98
C ALA A 17 2.97 3.21 13.21
N PHE A 18 3.31 2.17 13.97
CA PHE A 18 4.69 1.79 14.26
C PHE A 18 5.45 1.36 13.00
N LYS A 19 4.81 0.54 12.15
CA LYS A 19 5.39 0.16 10.86
C LYS A 19 5.58 1.37 9.94
N GLY A 20 4.64 2.31 9.96
CA GLY A 20 4.73 3.57 9.21
C GLY A 20 5.93 4.40 9.62
N GLU A 21 6.14 4.57 10.92
CA GLU A 21 7.30 5.31 11.44
C GLU A 21 8.63 4.67 11.06
N ALA A 22 8.73 3.33 11.17
CA ALA A 22 9.93 2.62 10.75
C ALA A 22 10.24 2.80 9.26
N LEU A 23 9.22 2.82 8.40
CA LEU A 23 9.39 3.05 6.97
C LEU A 23 9.73 4.51 6.67
N ARG A 24 9.13 5.47 7.39
CA ARG A 24 9.44 6.90 7.29
C ARG A 24 10.91 7.19 7.57
N MET A 25 11.45 6.64 8.66
CA MET A 25 12.86 6.75 9.02
C MET A 25 13.80 6.19 7.94
N LEU A 26 13.41 5.07 7.30
CA LEU A 26 14.17 4.50 6.18
C LEU A 26 14.10 5.36 4.92
N ASP A 27 12.96 6.00 4.65
CA ASP A 27 12.78 6.91 3.51
C ASP A 27 13.53 8.23 3.72
N GLU A 28 13.70 8.68 4.96
CA GLU A 28 14.56 9.81 5.35
C GLU A 28 16.07 9.50 5.19
N GLY A 29 16.44 8.29 4.79
CA GLY A 29 17.81 7.89 4.50
C GLY A 29 18.55 7.25 5.67
N GLN A 30 17.88 6.96 6.79
CA GLN A 30 18.52 6.23 7.88
C GLN A 30 18.80 4.78 7.47
N SER A 31 19.92 4.23 7.94
CA SER A 31 20.27 2.83 7.67
C SER A 31 19.35 1.85 8.41
N VAL A 32 19.13 0.67 7.83
CA VAL A 32 18.30 -0.39 8.45
C VAL A 32 18.80 -0.77 9.84
N ALA A 33 20.12 -0.86 10.02
CA ALA A 33 20.74 -1.15 11.31
C ALA A 33 20.46 -0.06 12.36
N GLN A 34 20.46 1.21 11.96
CA GLN A 34 20.17 2.32 12.86
C GLN A 34 18.70 2.35 13.26
N VAL A 35 17.78 2.16 12.31
CA VAL A 35 16.35 2.09 12.60
C VAL A 35 16.01 0.87 13.47
N ALA A 36 16.64 -0.28 13.20
CA ALA A 36 16.48 -1.50 14.01
C ALA A 36 16.87 -1.28 15.48
N LYS A 37 18.02 -0.63 15.71
CA LYS A 37 18.49 -0.27 17.06
C LYS A 37 17.55 0.74 17.73
N ASN A 38 17.15 1.79 17.02
CA ASN A 38 16.32 2.85 17.58
C ASN A 38 14.91 2.36 17.98
N LEU A 39 14.31 1.52 17.14
CA LEU A 39 12.96 0.99 17.36
C LEU A 39 12.95 -0.36 18.09
N ASN A 40 14.13 -0.88 18.44
CA ASN A 40 14.34 -2.17 19.08
C ASN A 40 13.61 -3.33 18.35
N VAL A 41 13.81 -3.39 17.03
CA VAL A 41 13.26 -4.43 16.14
C VAL A 41 14.37 -5.11 15.35
N SER A 42 14.09 -6.29 14.79
CA SER A 42 15.08 -6.99 13.97
C SER A 42 15.23 -6.33 12.59
N GLU A 43 16.46 -6.28 12.09
CA GLU A 43 16.75 -5.79 10.74
C GLU A 43 16.00 -6.59 9.66
N GLN A 44 15.90 -7.91 9.85
CA GLN A 44 15.15 -8.82 8.98
C GLN A 44 13.67 -8.43 8.86
N LEU A 45 13.06 -7.98 9.96
CA LEU A 45 11.68 -7.51 9.96
C LEU A 45 11.54 -6.21 9.17
N LEU A 46 12.49 -5.27 9.33
CA LEU A 46 12.53 -4.03 8.55
C LEU A 46 12.72 -4.29 7.05
N HIS A 47 13.58 -5.24 6.66
CA HIS A 47 13.73 -5.67 5.27
C HIS A 47 12.41 -6.23 4.71
N THR A 48 11.71 -7.05 5.48
CA THR A 48 10.40 -7.61 5.11
C THR A 48 9.37 -6.51 4.90
N TRP A 49 9.31 -5.53 5.81
CA TRP A 49 8.40 -4.40 5.70
C TRP A 49 8.72 -3.50 4.52
N LYS A 50 9.99 -3.20 4.27
CA LYS A 50 10.44 -2.43 3.12
C LYS A 50 10.06 -3.10 1.80
N HIS A 51 10.30 -4.41 1.68
CA HIS A 51 9.94 -5.16 0.48
C HIS A 51 8.42 -5.19 0.26
N ALA A 52 7.65 -5.46 1.32
CA ALA A 52 6.19 -5.45 1.26
C ALA A 52 5.64 -4.06 0.89
N HIS A 53 6.24 -2.98 1.43
CA HIS A 53 5.85 -1.61 1.12
C HIS A 53 6.10 -1.27 -0.35
N LYS A 54 7.30 -1.58 -0.86
CA LYS A 54 7.65 -1.36 -2.26
C LYS A 54 6.69 -2.09 -3.21
N LYS A 55 6.38 -3.37 -2.92
CA LYS A 55 5.41 -4.16 -3.68
C LYS A 55 4.01 -3.54 -3.66
N GLN A 56 3.59 -3.00 -2.51
CA GLN A 56 2.30 -2.32 -2.40
C GLN A 56 2.24 -1.04 -3.25
N ILE A 57 3.29 -0.20 -3.21
CA ILE A 57 3.37 1.01 -4.05
C ILE A 57 3.32 0.63 -5.53
N GLN A 58 4.12 -0.34 -5.96
CA GLN A 58 4.12 -0.81 -7.35
C GLN A 58 2.74 -1.28 -7.80
N LYS A 59 2.03 -2.03 -6.95
CA LYS A 59 0.65 -2.47 -7.24
C LYS A 59 -0.31 -1.29 -7.35
N GLN A 60 -0.18 -0.29 -6.48
CA GLN A 60 -1.03 0.91 -6.52
C GLN A 60 -0.81 1.71 -7.81
N VAL A 61 0.44 1.92 -8.23
CA VAL A 61 0.78 2.60 -9.48
C VAL A 61 0.18 1.86 -10.67
N GLY A 62 0.40 0.54 -10.78
CA GLY A 62 -0.15 -0.26 -11.89
C GLY A 62 -1.68 -0.25 -11.92
N ASN A 63 -2.35 -0.25 -10.76
CA ASN A 63 -3.80 -0.10 -10.70
C ASN A 63 -4.28 1.28 -11.19
N SER A 64 -3.54 2.35 -10.89
CA SER A 64 -3.87 3.71 -11.34
C SER A 64 -3.74 3.83 -12.86
N GLU A 65 -2.68 3.28 -13.44
CA GLU A 65 -2.48 3.24 -14.90
C GLU A 65 -3.60 2.45 -15.58
N LEU A 66 -3.97 1.29 -15.02
CA LEU A 66 -5.05 0.47 -15.55
C LEU A 66 -6.41 1.19 -15.53
N LEU A 67 -6.69 1.96 -14.48
CA LEU A 67 -7.91 2.76 -14.37
C LEU A 67 -7.95 3.87 -15.44
N ALA A 68 -6.84 4.56 -15.66
CA ALA A 68 -6.75 5.60 -16.68
C ALA A 68 -6.97 5.03 -18.09
N GLU A 69 -6.38 3.88 -18.40
CA GLU A 69 -6.58 3.22 -19.69
C GLU A 69 -8.02 2.72 -19.85
N ASN A 70 -8.64 2.20 -18.78
CA ASN A 70 -10.04 1.77 -18.83
C ASN A 70 -10.99 2.92 -19.19
N GLU A 71 -10.79 4.11 -18.62
CA GLU A 71 -11.58 5.30 -18.95
C GLU A 71 -11.32 5.78 -20.39
N ARG A 72 -10.07 5.73 -20.85
CA ARG A 72 -9.72 6.05 -22.23
C ARG A 72 -10.41 5.12 -23.23
N LEU A 73 -10.41 3.82 -22.96
CA LEU A 73 -11.07 2.82 -23.80
C LEU A 73 -12.59 3.00 -23.83
N LYS A 74 -13.22 3.28 -22.67
CA LYS A 74 -14.65 3.60 -22.60
C LYS A 74 -15.03 4.85 -23.39
N ALA A 75 -14.17 5.87 -23.39
CA ALA A 75 -14.40 7.08 -24.17
C ALA A 75 -14.31 6.82 -25.68
N GLN A 76 -13.33 6.01 -26.12
CA GLN A 76 -13.21 5.60 -27.52
C GLN A 76 -14.42 4.78 -27.98
N LEU A 77 -14.88 3.83 -27.15
CA LEU A 77 -16.09 3.04 -27.43
C LEU A 77 -17.32 3.92 -27.61
N ARG A 78 -17.57 4.85 -26.67
CA ARG A 78 -18.69 5.79 -26.78
C ARG A 78 -18.64 6.61 -28.07
N ARG A 79 -17.45 7.08 -28.46
CA ARG A 79 -17.27 7.87 -29.68
C ARG A 79 -17.57 7.04 -30.94
N ALA A 80 -17.04 5.82 -31.01
CA ALA A 80 -17.30 4.90 -32.12
C ALA A 80 -18.78 4.49 -32.22
N GLU A 81 -19.47 4.31 -31.09
CA GLU A 81 -20.91 4.05 -31.05
C GLU A 81 -21.73 5.24 -31.55
N MET A 82 -21.33 6.46 -31.19
CA MET A 82 -21.98 7.68 -31.68
C MET A 82 -21.77 7.88 -33.18
N ASP A 83 -20.55 7.66 -33.70
CA ASP A 83 -20.26 7.77 -35.13
C ASP A 83 -21.07 6.73 -35.94
N ARG A 84 -21.21 5.51 -35.42
CA ARG A 84 -21.97 4.43 -36.08
C ARG A 84 -23.49 4.67 -36.06
N THR A 85 -24.01 5.34 -35.04
CA THR A 85 -25.43 5.71 -34.98
C THR A 85 -25.72 6.94 -35.84
N ALA A 86 -24.76 7.85 -36.01
CA ALA A 86 -24.86 8.99 -36.91
C ALA A 86 -24.78 8.61 -38.40
N GLU A 87 -24.00 7.57 -38.75
CA GLU A 87 -23.92 7.08 -40.15
C GLU A 87 -25.18 6.28 -40.58
N ALA A 88 -25.96 5.78 -39.62
CA ALA A 88 -27.15 4.95 -39.88
C ALA A 88 -28.47 5.73 -39.91
N ALA A 89 -28.45 7.06 -39.77
CA ALA A 89 -29.61 7.95 -39.76
C ALA A 89 -29.62 8.89 -40.98
#